data_AF-A0A954UEY9-F1
#
_entry.id   AF-A0A954UEY9-F1
#
_cell.length_a   1.000
_cell.length_b   1.000
_cell.length_c   1.000
_cell.angle_alpha   90.00
_cell.angle_beta   90.00
_cell.angle_gamma   90.00
#
_symmetry.space_group_name_H-M   'P 1'
#
loop_
_entity.id
_entity.type
_entity.pdbx_description
1 polymer ?
#
loop_
_entity_poly.entity_id
_entity_poly.type
_entity_poly.pdbx_seq_one_letter_code
_entity_poly.pdbx_strand_id
1 'polypeptide(L)' 'MPTAADRAAFPLPANATQQGVTVRDWFAAMALQGLVAKGLEVMGDRVVSEQERNLIMARRAYALADAMLIAVGETV' A
#
# COMPACT_ATOMS: atom_id res chain seq x y z
N MET A 1 -21.63 -9.15 0.76
CA MET A 1 -20.21 -8.91 1.10
C MET A 1 -19.46 -8.75 -0.21
N PRO A 2 -18.65 -7.70 -0.39
CA PRO A 2 -17.78 -7.59 -1.56
C PRO A 2 -16.81 -8.77 -1.59
N THR A 3 -16.68 -9.38 -2.76
CA THR A 3 -15.81 -10.52 -3.03
C THR A 3 -14.35 -10.07 -3.17
N ALA A 4 -13.40 -11.01 -3.06
CA ALA A 4 -11.98 -10.69 -3.29
C ALA A 4 -11.72 -10.12 -4.70
N ALA A 5 -12.57 -10.45 -5.68
CA ALA A 5 -12.51 -9.90 -7.03
C ALA A 5 -12.93 -8.42 -7.08
N ASP A 6 -13.88 -8.00 -6.24
CA ASP A 6 -14.34 -6.60 -6.17
C ASP A 6 -13.25 -5.66 -5.61
N ARG A 7 -12.26 -6.22 -4.91
CA ARG A 7 -11.14 -5.47 -4.31
C ARG A 7 -9.84 -5.59 -5.08
N ALA A 8 -9.84 -6.28 -6.22
CA ALA A 8 -8.65 -6.43 -7.05
C ALA A 8 -8.31 -5.11 -7.73
N ALA A 9 -7.04 -4.71 -7.70
CA ALA A 9 -6.54 -3.54 -8.42
C ALA A 9 -6.66 -3.69 -9.95
N PHE A 10 -6.65 -4.94 -10.42
CA PHE A 10 -6.71 -5.28 -11.83
C PHE A 10 -7.69 -6.43 -12.07
N PRO A 11 -8.30 -6.51 -13.27
CA PRO A 11 -9.15 -7.63 -13.63
C PRO A 11 -8.41 -8.96 -13.50
N LEU A 12 -8.98 -9.90 -12.75
CA LEU A 12 -8.47 -11.26 -12.68
C LEU A 12 -8.95 -12.07 -13.89
N PRO A 13 -8.07 -12.83 -14.56
CA PRO A 13 -8.52 -13.77 -15.58
C PRO A 13 -9.43 -14.83 -14.93
N ALA A 14 -10.43 -15.31 -15.68
CA ALA A 14 -11.50 -16.19 -15.16
C ALA A 14 -10.98 -17.51 -14.54
N ASN A 15 -9.74 -17.88 -14.81
CA ASN A 15 -9.04 -19.07 -14.35
C ASN A 15 -7.82 -18.75 -13.44
N ALA A 16 -7.76 -17.53 -12.87
CA ALA A 16 -6.71 -17.17 -11.93
C ALA A 16 -6.81 -18.00 -10.64
N THR A 17 -5.78 -18.82 -10.38
CA THR A 17 -5.57 -19.49 -9.09
C THR A 17 -4.74 -18.64 -8.12
N GLN A 18 -4.17 -17.52 -8.57
CA GLN A 18 -3.37 -16.59 -7.76
C GLN A 18 -4.22 -15.45 -7.18
N GLN A 19 -3.94 -15.08 -5.93
CA GLN A 19 -4.45 -13.85 -5.33
C GLN A 19 -3.88 -12.65 -6.09
N GLY A 20 -4.76 -11.85 -6.69
CA GLY A 20 -4.40 -10.59 -7.33
C GLY A 20 -4.00 -9.53 -6.31
N VAL A 21 -3.28 -8.52 -6.78
CA VAL A 21 -2.98 -7.29 -6.02
C VAL A 21 -4.31 -6.60 -5.68
N THR A 22 -4.52 -6.24 -4.43
CA THR A 22 -5.73 -5.47 -4.06
C THR A 22 -5.56 -4.00 -4.41
N VAL A 23 -6.66 -3.25 -4.58
CA VAL A 23 -6.63 -1.79 -4.80
C VAL A 23 -5.82 -1.09 -3.71
N ARG A 24 -5.95 -1.56 -2.46
CA ARG A 24 -5.17 -1.10 -1.32
C ARG A 24 -3.66 -1.30 -1.52
N ASP A 25 -3.24 -2.49 -1.95
CA ASP A 25 -1.83 -2.81 -2.17
C ASP A 25 -1.25 -1.98 -3.32
N TRP A 26 -2.05 -1.72 -4.36
CA TRP A 26 -1.65 -0.87 -5.47
C TRP A 26 -1.42 0.58 -5.01
N PHE A 27 -2.35 1.17 -4.26
CA PHE A 27 -2.16 2.50 -3.68
C PHE A 27 -0.96 2.55 -2.73
N ALA A 28 -0.76 1.51 -1.92
CA ALA A 28 0.38 1.43 -1.01
C ALA A 28 1.70 1.38 -1.80
N ALA A 29 1.79 0.61 -2.88
CA ALA A 29 2.98 0.58 -3.74
C ALA A 29 3.27 1.95 -4.37
N MET A 30 2.24 2.65 -4.87
CA MET A 30 2.38 4.00 -5.42
C MET A 30 2.83 5.01 -4.37
N ALA A 31 2.26 4.96 -3.16
CA ALA A 31 2.67 5.80 -2.05
C ALA A 31 4.13 5.52 -1.64
N LEU A 32 4.53 4.24 -1.59
CA LEU A 32 5.88 3.84 -1.25
C LEU A 32 6.91 4.37 -2.25
N GLN A 33 6.60 4.35 -3.56
CA GLN A 33 7.48 4.95 -4.58
C GLN A 33 7.72 6.44 -4.30
N GLY A 34 6.66 7.19 -3.97
CA GLY A 34 6.78 8.61 -3.60
C GLY A 34 7.59 8.83 -2.32
N LEU A 35 7.39 7.99 -1.30
CA LEU A 35 8.14 8.04 -0.03
C LEU A 35 9.63 7.76 -0.24
N VAL A 36 9.97 6.76 -1.07
CA VAL A 36 11.36 6.43 -1.43
C VAL A 36 12.00 7.54 -2.27
N ALA A 37 11.30 8.03 -3.30
CA ALA A 37 11.81 9.06 -4.20
C ALA A 37 12.02 10.41 -3.51
N LYS A 38 11.17 10.77 -2.54
CA LYS A 38 11.36 11.98 -1.73
C LYS A 38 12.63 11.93 -0.88
N GLY A 39 13.26 10.75 -0.75
CA GLY A 39 14.34 10.56 0.19
C GLY A 39 13.86 10.95 1.57
N LEU A 40 12.72 10.37 2.00
CA LEU A 40 12.31 10.43 3.40
C LEU A 40 13.33 9.63 4.20
N GLU A 41 14.54 10.20 4.32
CA GLU A 41 15.36 10.10 5.49
C GLU A 41 14.36 10.21 6.63
N VAL A 42 14.23 9.14 7.40
CA VAL A 42 13.51 9.19 8.66
C VAL A 42 14.31 10.21 9.47
N MET A 43 13.97 11.50 9.31
CA MET A 43 14.65 12.63 9.90
C MET A 43 14.54 12.38 11.40
N GLY A 44 15.67 12.01 12.00
CA GLY A 44 15.77 11.94 13.44
C GLY A 44 16.21 10.62 14.05
N ASP A 45 16.58 9.58 13.30
CA ASP A 45 16.96 8.34 13.97
C ASP A 45 18.17 7.63 13.37
N ARG A 46 19.36 8.08 13.79
CA ARG A 46 20.61 7.31 13.67
C ARG A 46 20.58 5.99 14.47
N VAL A 47 19.47 5.65 15.13
CA VAL A 47 19.33 4.51 16.05
C VAL A 47 18.44 3.37 15.51
N VAL A 48 17.72 3.59 14.40
CA VAL A 48 16.74 2.59 13.92
C VAL A 48 17.36 1.66 12.88
N SER A 49 17.17 0.35 13.08
CA SER A 49 17.62 -0.70 12.16
C SER A 49 16.99 -0.52 10.77
N GLU A 50 17.65 -1.04 9.73
CA GLU A 50 17.12 -0.99 8.36
C GLU A 50 15.74 -1.65 8.25
N GLN A 51 15.57 -2.79 8.93
CA GLN A 51 14.31 -3.52 8.95
C GLN A 51 13.17 -2.67 9.53
N GLU A 52 13.44 -1.92 10.59
CA GLU A 52 12.43 -1.09 11.23
C GLU A 52 12.13 0.19 10.43
N ARG A 53 13.12 0.79 9.77
CA ARG A 53 12.89 1.85 8.79
C ARG A 53 11.97 1.37 7.65
N ASN A 54 12.23 0.18 7.11
CA ASN A 54 11.40 -0.40 6.05
C ASN A 54 9.96 -0.66 6.54
N LEU A 55 9.80 -1.13 7.76
CA LEU A 55 8.48 -1.33 8.38
C LEU A 55 7.71 -0.01 8.55
N ILE A 56 8.39 1.05 8.98
CA ILE A 56 7.78 2.39 9.13
C ILE A 56 7.34 2.93 7.76
N MET A 57 8.18 2.81 6.74
CA MET A 57 7.83 3.22 5.38
C MET A 57 6.62 2.45 4.85
N ALA A 58 6.59 1.12 5.03
CA ALA A 58 5.46 0.29 4.64
C ALA A 58 4.17 0.73 5.35
N ARG A 59 4.20 0.96 6.69
CA ARG A 59 3.04 1.43 7.45
C ARG A 59 2.52 2.78 6.96
N ARG A 60 3.42 3.73 6.66
CA ARG A 60 3.04 5.04 6.10
C ARG A 60 2.42 4.91 4.71
N ALA A 61 2.95 4.01 3.88
CA ALA A 61 2.40 3.74 2.56
C ALA A 61 0.97 3.17 2.65
N TYR A 62 0.72 2.22 3.55
CA TYR A 62 -0.63 1.70 3.78
C TYR A 62 -1.58 2.73 4.37
N ALA A 63 -1.11 3.59 5.28
CA ALA A 63 -1.94 4.68 5.80
C ALA A 63 -2.38 5.66 4.70
N LEU A 64 -1.49 5.96 3.74
CA LEU A 64 -1.83 6.75 2.56
C LEU A 64 -2.80 6.00 1.63
N ALA A 65 -2.64 4.69 1.48
CA ALA A 65 -3.57 3.87 0.71
C ALA A 65 -4.99 3.90 1.31
N ASP A 66 -5.10 3.75 2.62
CA ASP A 66 -6.38 3.80 3.34
C ASP A 66 -7.04 5.17 3.17
N ALA A 67 -6.26 6.26 3.20
CA ALA A 67 -6.77 7.61 2.92
C ALA A 67 -7.31 7.75 1.48
N MET A 68 -6.67 7.10 0.50
CA MET A 68 -7.15 7.10 -0.89
C MET A 68 -8.44 6.30 -1.06
N LEU A 69 -8.56 5.14 -0.40
CA LEU A 69 -9.79 4.35 -0.41
C LEU A 69 -10.96 5.14 0.16
N ILE A 70 -10.75 5.84 1.29
CA ILE A 70 -11.76 6.74 1.87
C ILE A 70 -12.14 7.85 0.88
N ALA A 71 -11.16 8.45 0.20
CA ALA A 71 -11.41 9.53 -0.77
C ALA A 71 -12.23 9.05 -1.98
N VAL A 72 -12.10 7.79 -2.37
CA VAL A 72 -12.87 7.15 -3.46
C VAL A 72 -14.25 6.67 -2.98
N GLY A 73 -14.52 6.71 -1.68
CA GLY A 73 -15.79 6.31 -1.08
C GLY A 73 -15.85 4.84 -0.65
N GLU A 74 -14.72 4.14 -0.59
CA GLU A 74 -14.65 2.82 0.03
C GLU A 74 -14.54 2.95 1.56
N THR A 75 -15.38 2.21 2.30
CA THR A 75 -15.23 2.03 3.75
C THR A 75 -14.12 1.01 4.01
N VAL A 76 -13.02 1.48 4.60
CA VAL A 76 -11.81 0.71 4.94
C VAL A 76 -12.05 -0.22 6.13
#